data_AF-A0A0J6USW6-F1
#
_entry.id   AF-A0A0J6USW6-F1
#
_cell.length_a   1.000
_cell.length_b   1.000
_cell.length_c   1.000
_cell.angle_alpha   90.00
_cell.angle_beta   90.00
_cell.angle_gamma   90.00
#
_symmetry.space_group_name_H-M   'P 1'
#
loop_
_entity.id
_entity.type
_entity.pdbx_description
1 polymer ?
#
loop_
_entity_poly.entity_id
_entity_poly.type
_entity_poly.pdbx_seq_one_letter_code
_entity_poly.pdbx_strand_id
1 'polypeptide(L)'
;LDVAAAGWRLAETGELWTNLGVSFLRAASGFLIGGGIGFSLGLANGLSRLSDRLTDTTVQMIRNIPHLSLIPLVILWFGIGEEAKLFLVALGVFFPIYANTLHGIRSVDPQLVEMGRIYGMSRAELFWRVVLPGALPSIFVGLRYALGIMWLTLIVAETISASSGLGYMAMQAREFMLVDVVVLAILIYALLGKVADLLTRRLERACLAWNPAYRSA
;
A
#
# COMPACT_ATOMS: atom_id res chain seq x y z
N LEU A 1 -29.53 7.87 -12.43
CA LEU A 1 -30.43 6.89 -11.78
C LEU A 1 -30.03 5.47 -12.18
N ASP A 2 -29.61 5.25 -13.42
CA ASP A 2 -29.24 3.93 -13.96
C ASP A 2 -28.08 3.26 -13.21
N VAL A 3 -27.05 4.02 -12.81
CA VAL A 3 -25.93 3.50 -12.00
C VAL A 3 -26.40 2.96 -10.64
N ALA A 4 -27.36 3.63 -10.00
CA ALA A 4 -27.90 3.19 -8.71
C ALA A 4 -28.79 1.95 -8.87
N ALA A 5 -29.59 1.89 -9.94
CA ALA A 5 -30.38 0.70 -10.28
C ALA A 5 -29.48 -0.51 -10.63
N ALA A 6 -28.39 -0.28 -11.36
CA ALA A 6 -27.40 -1.31 -11.66
C ALA A 6 -26.71 -1.83 -10.39
N GLY A 7 -26.33 -0.92 -9.49
CA GLY A 7 -25.75 -1.28 -8.19
C GLY A 7 -26.72 -2.08 -7.32
N TRP A 8 -28.00 -1.70 -7.30
CA TRP A 8 -29.03 -2.43 -6.57
C TRP A 8 -29.22 -3.85 -7.13
N ARG A 9 -29.36 -3.98 -8.46
CA ARG A 9 -29.47 -5.26 -9.15
C ARG A 9 -28.27 -6.19 -8.85
N LEU A 10 -27.04 -5.67 -8.96
CA LEU A 10 -25.83 -6.45 -8.69
C LEU A 10 -25.66 -6.80 -7.20
N ALA A 11 -26.21 -5.97 -6.30
CA ALA A 11 -26.23 -6.25 -4.88
C ALA A 11 -27.23 -7.36 -4.53
N GLU A 12 -28.41 -7.38 -5.17
CA GLU A 12 -29.42 -8.43 -5.00
C GLU A 12 -28.94 -9.78 -5.53
N THR A 13 -28.21 -9.81 -6.65
CA THR A 13 -27.63 -11.05 -7.19
C THR A 13 -26.44 -11.57 -6.38
N GLY A 14 -25.89 -10.78 -5.46
CA GLY A 14 -24.69 -11.13 -4.67
C GLY A 14 -23.37 -10.99 -5.43
N GLU A 15 -23.42 -10.70 -6.73
CA GLU A 15 -22.25 -10.56 -7.61
C GLU A 15 -21.38 -9.38 -7.16
N LEU A 16 -21.99 -8.26 -6.76
CA LEU A 16 -21.28 -7.08 -6.29
C LEU A 16 -20.42 -7.39 -5.06
N TRP A 17 -21.01 -8.06 -4.07
CA TRP A 17 -20.36 -8.37 -2.80
C TRP A 17 -19.23 -9.38 -2.98
N THR A 18 -19.42 -10.34 -3.88
CA THR A 18 -18.39 -11.33 -4.23
C THR A 18 -17.18 -10.66 -4.86
N ASN A 19 -17.39 -9.83 -5.89
CA ASN A 19 -16.31 -9.12 -6.57
C ASN A 19 -15.61 -8.12 -5.63
N LEU A 20 -16.37 -7.39 -4.81
CA LEU A 20 -15.84 -6.46 -3.82
C LEU A 20 -14.97 -7.18 -2.78
N GLY A 21 -15.46 -8.29 -2.22
CA GLY A 21 -14.75 -9.07 -1.21
C GLY A 21 -13.45 -9.67 -1.73
N VAL A 22 -13.47 -10.22 -2.94
CA VAL A 22 -12.28 -10.76 -3.61
C VAL A 22 -11.24 -9.67 -3.83
N SER A 23 -11.62 -8.52 -4.40
CA SER A 23 -10.70 -7.40 -4.61
C SER A 23 -10.13 -6.87 -3.29
N PHE A 24 -10.98 -6.76 -2.25
CA PHE A 24 -10.53 -6.33 -0.93
C PHE A 24 -9.51 -7.30 -0.32
N LEU A 25 -9.75 -8.61 -0.39
CA LEU A 25 -8.82 -9.61 0.13
C LEU A 25 -7.48 -9.59 -0.61
N ARG A 26 -7.50 -9.47 -1.94
CA ARG A 26 -6.29 -9.30 -2.76
C ARG A 26 -5.52 -8.04 -2.40
N ALA A 27 -6.23 -6.91 -2.26
CA ALA A 27 -5.65 -5.65 -1.83
C ALA A 27 -4.97 -5.79 -0.46
N ALA A 28 -5.70 -6.30 0.54
CA ALA A 28 -5.25 -6.41 1.91
C ALA A 28 -4.06 -7.39 2.04
N SER A 29 -4.13 -8.56 1.42
CA SER A 29 -3.04 -9.54 1.47
C SER A 29 -1.79 -9.06 0.75
N GLY A 30 -1.92 -8.51 -0.46
CA GLY A 30 -0.79 -7.90 -1.19
C GLY A 30 -0.17 -6.75 -0.39
N PHE A 31 -1.00 -5.92 0.24
CA PHE A 31 -0.54 -4.84 1.10
C PHE A 31 0.21 -5.33 2.34
N LEU A 32 -0.30 -6.33 3.04
CA LEU A 32 0.34 -6.87 4.24
C LEU A 32 1.68 -7.54 3.91
N ILE A 33 1.74 -8.29 2.80
CA ILE A 33 2.98 -8.94 2.36
C ILE A 33 4.00 -7.90 1.89
N GLY A 34 3.64 -7.08 0.90
CA GLY A 34 4.55 -6.09 0.33
C GLY A 34 4.96 -5.01 1.32
N GLY A 35 3.97 -4.50 2.08
CA GLY A 35 4.19 -3.51 3.12
C GLY A 35 4.99 -4.08 4.30
N GLY A 36 4.73 -5.31 4.72
CA GLY A 36 5.50 -5.98 5.78
C GLY A 36 6.96 -6.17 5.40
N ILE A 37 7.23 -6.66 4.19
CA ILE A 37 8.59 -6.82 3.66
C ILE A 37 9.27 -5.44 3.50
N GLY A 38 8.57 -4.47 2.93
CA GLY A 38 9.07 -3.11 2.72
C GLY A 38 9.43 -2.41 4.02
N PHE A 39 8.55 -2.52 5.02
CA PHE A 39 8.77 -1.97 6.35
C PHE A 39 9.96 -2.63 7.04
N SER A 40 10.04 -3.97 7.00
CA SER A 40 11.13 -4.73 7.63
C SER A 40 12.49 -4.40 7.01
N LEU A 41 12.58 -4.35 5.67
CA LEU A 41 13.80 -3.96 4.98
C LEU A 41 14.14 -2.47 5.17
N GLY A 42 13.13 -1.61 5.21
CA GLY A 42 13.31 -0.18 5.50
C GLY A 42 13.89 0.05 6.90
N LEU A 43 13.37 -0.66 7.91
CA LEU A 43 13.91 -0.68 9.27
C LEU A 43 15.35 -1.22 9.29
N ALA A 44 15.60 -2.37 8.66
CA ALA A 44 16.91 -3.00 8.64
C ALA A 44 17.98 -2.08 8.02
N ASN A 45 17.68 -1.45 6.88
CA ASN A 45 18.61 -0.53 6.21
C ASN A 45 18.73 0.82 6.91
N GLY A 46 17.68 1.28 7.58
CA GLY A 46 17.74 2.51 8.38
C GLY A 46 18.61 2.37 9.62
N LEU A 47 18.62 1.20 10.25
CA LEU A 47 19.36 0.94 11.48
C LEU A 47 20.77 0.37 11.25
N SER A 48 21.00 -0.34 10.14
CA SER A 48 22.26 -1.03 9.86
C SER A 48 22.97 -0.48 8.61
N ARG A 49 24.15 0.11 8.82
CA ARG A 49 25.04 0.56 7.74
C ARG A 49 25.50 -0.57 6.82
N LEU A 50 25.56 -1.81 7.32
CA LEU A 50 25.93 -2.97 6.52
C LEU A 50 24.78 -3.38 5.58
N SER A 51 23.56 -3.46 6.12
CA SER A 51 22.36 -3.81 5.34
C SER A 51 22.13 -2.80 4.22
N ASP A 52 22.28 -1.52 4.55
CA ASP A 52 22.21 -0.41 3.61
C ASP A 52 23.16 -0.58 2.41
N ARG A 53 24.47 -0.74 2.68
CA ARG A 53 25.48 -0.90 1.62
C ARG A 53 25.25 -2.10 0.73
N LEU A 54 24.72 -3.19 1.27
CA LEU A 54 24.52 -4.45 0.53
C LEU A 54 23.21 -4.47 -0.26
N THR A 55 22.15 -3.84 0.24
CA THR A 55 20.79 -4.04 -0.29
C THR A 55 20.13 -2.79 -0.86
N ASP A 56 20.44 -1.58 -0.36
CA ASP A 56 19.76 -0.35 -0.80
C ASP A 56 19.99 -0.13 -2.30
N THR A 57 21.23 -0.18 -2.78
CA THR A 57 21.55 -0.01 -4.21
C THR A 57 20.75 -0.95 -5.10
N THR A 58 20.63 -2.24 -4.72
CA THR A 58 19.85 -3.23 -5.47
C THR A 58 18.37 -2.90 -5.44
N VAL A 59 17.82 -2.54 -4.27
CA VAL A 59 16.41 -2.18 -4.13
C VAL A 59 16.06 -0.93 -4.94
N GLN A 60 16.92 0.09 -4.93
CA GLN A 60 16.75 1.31 -5.73
C GLN A 60 16.79 1.01 -7.23
N MET A 61 17.65 0.08 -7.65
CA MET A 61 17.74 -0.33 -9.04
C MET A 61 16.45 -1.02 -9.51
N ILE A 62 15.89 -1.94 -8.70
CA ILE A 62 14.61 -2.60 -8.99
C ILE A 62 13.46 -1.58 -8.97
N ARG A 63 13.48 -0.60 -8.06
CA ARG A 63 12.45 0.45 -7.95
C ARG A 63 12.28 1.26 -9.24
N ASN A 64 13.36 1.44 -10.01
CA ASN A 64 13.31 2.20 -11.26
C ASN A 64 12.59 1.46 -12.39
N ILE A 65 12.36 0.15 -12.23
CA ILE A 65 11.59 -0.64 -13.19
C ILE A 65 10.10 -0.35 -12.94
N PRO A 66 9.33 0.10 -13.94
CA PRO A 66 7.89 0.26 -13.79
C PRO A 66 7.26 -1.09 -13.43
N HIS A 67 6.74 -1.25 -12.21
CA HIS A 67 6.26 -2.57 -11.78
C HIS A 67 5.08 -3.07 -12.63
N LEU A 68 4.29 -2.16 -13.22
CA LEU A 68 3.23 -2.51 -14.17
C LEU A 68 3.77 -3.07 -15.49
N SER A 69 4.99 -2.72 -15.92
CA SER A 69 5.57 -3.33 -17.13
C SER A 69 5.98 -4.78 -16.91
N LEU A 70 6.03 -5.25 -15.66
CA LEU A 70 6.34 -6.63 -15.32
C LEU A 70 5.13 -7.56 -15.46
N ILE A 71 3.92 -7.05 -15.72
CA ILE A 71 2.70 -7.87 -15.81
C ILE A 71 2.86 -9.07 -16.76
N PRO A 72 3.36 -8.93 -18.00
CA PRO A 72 3.51 -10.08 -18.90
C PRO A 72 4.47 -11.14 -18.35
N LEU A 73 5.56 -10.71 -17.71
CA LEU A 73 6.54 -11.62 -17.10
C LEU A 73 5.97 -12.34 -15.88
N VAL A 74 5.24 -11.62 -15.04
CA VAL A 74 4.56 -12.19 -13.88
C VAL A 74 3.53 -13.22 -14.30
N ILE A 75 2.76 -12.95 -15.36
CA ILE A 75 1.81 -13.92 -15.93
C ILE A 75 2.56 -15.14 -16.49
N LEU A 76 3.71 -14.95 -17.13
CA LEU A 76 4.50 -16.08 -17.64
C LEU A 76 5.03 -16.99 -16.51
N TRP A 77 5.42 -16.41 -15.38
CA TRP A 77 5.96 -17.17 -14.24
C TRP A 77 4.90 -17.81 -13.35
N PHE A 78 3.88 -17.03 -12.99
CA PHE A 78 2.87 -17.44 -12.02
C PHE A 78 1.54 -17.87 -12.67
N GLY A 79 1.40 -17.67 -13.98
CA GLY A 79 0.13 -17.89 -14.68
C GLY A 79 -0.88 -16.77 -14.42
N ILE A 80 -2.15 -17.09 -14.67
CA ILE A 80 -3.31 -16.18 -14.52
C ILE A 80 -3.94 -16.31 -13.10
N GLY A 81 -3.24 -17.00 -12.20
CA GLY A 81 -3.68 -17.32 -10.84
C GLY A 81 -3.76 -16.12 -9.89
N GLU A 82 -4.01 -16.40 -8.62
CA GLU A 82 -4.05 -15.38 -7.56
C GLU A 82 -2.66 -14.82 -7.27
N GLU A 83 -1.63 -15.66 -7.41
CA GLU A 83 -0.23 -15.36 -7.11
C GLU A 83 0.27 -14.16 -7.93
N ALA A 84 -0.08 -14.09 -9.21
CA ALA A 84 0.31 -12.99 -10.10
C ALA A 84 -0.20 -11.62 -9.59
N LYS A 85 -1.49 -11.57 -9.20
CA LYS A 85 -2.13 -10.35 -8.70
C LYS A 85 -1.53 -9.93 -7.36
N LEU A 86 -1.36 -10.88 -6.44
CA LEU A 86 -0.75 -10.64 -5.14
C LEU A 86 0.69 -10.14 -5.26
N PHE A 87 1.47 -10.74 -6.14
CA PHE A 87 2.86 -10.35 -6.40
C PHE A 87 2.94 -8.90 -6.89
N LEU A 88 2.12 -8.52 -7.88
CA LEU A 88 2.10 -7.15 -8.43
C LEU A 88 1.70 -6.12 -7.37
N VAL A 89 0.65 -6.40 -6.61
CA VAL A 89 0.20 -5.50 -5.53
C VAL A 89 1.27 -5.38 -4.45
N ALA A 90 1.85 -6.50 -4.02
CA ALA A 90 2.92 -6.50 -3.03
C ALA A 90 4.14 -5.70 -3.51
N LEU A 91 4.55 -5.87 -4.76
CA LEU A 91 5.67 -5.13 -5.36
C LEU A 91 5.38 -3.63 -5.45
N GLY A 92 4.16 -3.24 -5.82
CA GLY A 92 3.75 -1.83 -5.86
C GLY A 92 3.73 -1.16 -4.49
N VAL A 93 3.27 -1.88 -3.45
CA VAL A 93 3.22 -1.39 -2.05
C VAL A 93 4.61 -1.38 -1.40
N PHE A 94 5.48 -2.31 -1.77
CA PHE A 94 6.80 -2.49 -1.18
C PHE A 94 7.65 -1.22 -1.23
N PHE A 95 7.79 -0.58 -2.40
CA PHE A 95 8.74 0.52 -2.57
C PHE A 95 8.38 1.80 -1.81
N PRO A 96 7.13 2.30 -1.82
CA PRO A 96 6.77 3.47 -1.04
C PRO A 96 6.97 3.24 0.46
N ILE A 97 6.60 2.06 0.98
CA ILE A 97 6.79 1.73 2.40
C ILE A 97 8.27 1.67 2.74
N TYR A 98 9.07 0.95 1.94
CA TYR A 98 10.51 0.84 2.12
C TYR A 98 11.20 2.21 2.15
N ALA A 99 10.99 3.00 1.10
CA ALA A 99 11.70 4.26 0.91
C ALA A 99 11.35 5.28 2.01
N ASN A 100 10.08 5.38 2.38
CA ASN A 100 9.64 6.32 3.42
C ASN A 100 10.00 5.84 4.83
N THR A 101 10.06 4.54 5.09
CA THR A 101 10.55 4.01 6.37
C THR A 101 12.05 4.30 6.52
N LEU A 102 12.84 4.01 5.49
CA LEU A 102 14.27 4.30 5.45
C LEU A 102 14.53 5.80 5.63
N HIS A 103 13.81 6.64 4.88
CA HIS A 103 13.93 8.09 5.01
C HIS A 103 13.55 8.57 6.41
N GLY A 104 12.46 8.05 6.97
CA GLY A 104 11.98 8.42 8.30
C GLY A 104 12.98 8.14 9.40
N ILE A 105 13.68 7.00 9.34
CA ILE A 105 14.72 6.66 10.33
C ILE A 105 15.94 7.59 10.18
N ARG A 106 16.32 7.92 8.94
CA ARG A 106 17.48 8.77 8.67
C ARG A 106 17.24 10.25 8.97
N SER A 107 15.99 10.69 8.93
CA SER A 107 15.61 12.08 9.20
C SER A 107 15.36 12.37 10.68
N VAL A 108 15.44 11.35 11.56
CA VAL A 108 15.38 11.56 13.01
C VAL A 108 16.54 12.46 13.44
N ASP A 109 16.22 13.47 14.25
CA ASP A 109 17.20 14.44 14.76
C ASP A 109 18.35 13.73 15.49
N PRO A 110 19.60 13.85 14.99
CA PRO A 110 20.77 13.26 15.64
C PRO A 110 20.95 13.72 17.09
N GLN A 111 20.53 14.95 17.43
CA GLN A 111 20.64 15.50 18.78
C GLN A 111 19.74 14.74 19.76
N LEU A 112 18.52 14.36 19.36
CA LEU A 112 17.63 13.55 20.20
C LEU A 112 18.22 12.15 20.44
N VAL A 113 18.89 11.60 19.43
CA VAL A 113 19.55 10.29 19.52
C VAL A 113 20.77 10.37 20.45
N GLU A 114 21.59 11.41 20.34
CA GLU A 114 22.74 11.65 21.20
C GLU A 114 22.33 11.92 22.65
N MET A 115 21.31 12.75 22.84
CA MET A 115 20.70 12.99 24.15
C MET A 115 20.26 11.68 24.80
N GLY A 116 19.51 10.83 24.08
CA GLY A 116 19.09 9.52 24.59
C GLY A 116 20.27 8.65 25.04
N ARG A 117 21.40 8.68 24.32
CA ARG A 117 22.63 7.96 24.71
C ARG A 117 23.27 8.54 25.97
N ILE A 118 23.29 9.87 26.13
CA ILE A 118 23.83 10.55 27.33
C ILE A 118 22.98 10.19 28.57
N TYR A 119 21.66 10.09 28.41
CA TYR A 119 20.75 9.63 29.47
C TYR A 119 20.83 8.11 29.75
N GLY A 120 21.75 7.38 29.10
CA GLY A 120 21.98 5.96 29.36
C GLY A 120 20.98 5.00 28.72
N MET A 121 20.19 5.45 27.73
CA MET A 121 19.25 4.57 27.04
C MET A 121 19.97 3.43 26.32
N SER A 122 19.46 2.21 26.51
CA SER A 122 19.86 1.05 25.72
C SER A 122 19.45 1.21 24.25
N ARG A 123 20.03 0.39 23.36
CA ARG A 123 19.70 0.43 21.91
C ARG A 123 18.20 0.20 21.65
N ALA A 124 17.57 -0.67 22.43
CA ALA A 124 16.14 -0.96 22.31
C ALA A 124 15.30 0.24 22.79
N GLU A 125 15.66 0.86 23.91
CA GLU A 125 14.96 2.05 24.41
C GLU A 125 15.10 3.23 23.45
N LEU A 126 16.29 3.45 22.91
CA LEU A 126 16.55 4.47 21.90
C LEU A 126 15.69 4.25 20.65
N PHE A 127 15.57 3.00 20.20
CA PHE A 127 14.71 2.66 19.08
C PHE A 127 13.23 2.96 19.37
N TRP A 128 12.67 2.42 20.46
CA TRP A 128 11.25 2.53 20.75
C TRP A 128 10.81 3.92 21.20
N ARG A 129 11.69 4.69 21.86
CA ARG A 129 11.35 6.01 22.43
C ARG A 129 11.74 7.19 21.56
N VAL A 130 12.73 7.04 20.68
CA VAL A 130 13.27 8.16 19.88
C VAL A 130 13.15 7.86 18.39
N VAL A 131 13.77 6.78 17.92
CA VAL A 131 13.90 6.54 16.47
C VAL A 131 12.56 6.19 15.83
N LEU A 132 11.84 5.21 16.36
CA LEU A 132 10.56 4.78 15.79
C LEU A 132 9.52 5.93 15.85
N PRO A 133 9.28 6.61 16.99
CA PRO A 133 8.40 7.76 17.04
C PRO A 133 8.81 8.87 16.06
N GLY A 134 10.11 9.20 15.99
CA GLY A 134 10.62 10.21 15.06
C GLY A 134 10.39 9.85 13.58
N ALA A 135 10.43 8.55 13.24
CA ALA A 135 10.21 8.07 11.88
C ALA A 135 8.73 7.92 11.50
N LEU A 136 7.82 7.83 12.48
CA LEU A 136 6.38 7.58 12.24
C LEU A 136 5.75 8.52 11.20
N PRO A 137 5.96 9.86 11.23
CA PRO A 137 5.37 10.76 10.23
C PRO A 137 5.72 10.36 8.79
N SER A 138 6.99 10.04 8.54
CA SER A 138 7.44 9.58 7.22
C SER A 138 6.84 8.21 6.87
N ILE A 139 6.79 7.28 7.81
CA ILE A 139 6.16 5.96 7.60
C ILE A 139 4.68 6.12 7.19
N PHE A 140 3.93 7.05 7.80
CA PHE A 140 2.54 7.34 7.41
C PHE A 140 2.42 7.97 6.02
N VAL A 141 3.37 8.80 5.60
CA VAL A 141 3.46 9.30 4.22
C VAL A 141 3.65 8.13 3.24
N GLY A 142 4.56 7.21 3.57
CA GLY A 142 4.76 5.97 2.80
C GLY A 142 3.51 5.11 2.70
N LEU A 143 2.81 4.95 3.83
CA LEU A 143 1.54 4.21 3.91
C LEU A 143 0.47 4.80 2.99
N ARG A 144 0.31 6.13 2.99
CA ARG A 144 -0.67 6.82 2.13
C ARG A 144 -0.33 6.64 0.65
N TYR A 145 0.93 6.77 0.26
CA TYR A 145 1.35 6.50 -1.12
C TYR A 145 1.12 5.05 -1.51
N ALA A 146 1.47 4.12 -0.63
CA ALA A 146 1.33 2.70 -0.88
C ALA A 146 -0.14 2.28 -1.08
N LEU A 147 -1.08 2.83 -0.30
CA LEU A 147 -2.51 2.59 -0.48
C LEU A 147 -3.03 3.08 -1.84
N GLY A 148 -2.57 4.24 -2.31
CA GLY A 148 -2.91 4.71 -3.65
C GLY A 148 -2.40 3.79 -4.76
N ILE A 149 -1.13 3.38 -4.66
CA ILE A 149 -0.50 2.46 -5.63
C ILE A 149 -1.13 1.06 -5.57
N MET A 150 -1.53 0.59 -4.38
CA MET A 150 -2.22 -0.69 -4.19
C MET A 150 -3.50 -0.76 -5.03
N TRP A 151 -4.39 0.24 -4.90
CA TRP A 151 -5.64 0.27 -5.67
C TRP A 151 -5.40 0.38 -7.16
N LEU A 152 -4.47 1.25 -7.58
CA LEU A 152 -4.09 1.41 -8.99
C LEU A 152 -3.51 0.13 -9.59
N THR A 153 -2.69 -0.58 -8.84
CA THR A 153 -2.07 -1.83 -9.32
C THR A 153 -3.09 -2.95 -9.35
N LEU A 154 -3.96 -3.04 -8.35
CA LEU A 154 -4.99 -4.06 -8.28
C LEU A 154 -5.99 -3.95 -9.44
N ILE A 155 -6.52 -2.76 -9.73
CA ILE A 155 -7.47 -2.60 -10.84
C ILE A 155 -6.83 -3.03 -12.17
N VAL A 156 -5.59 -2.63 -12.43
CA VAL A 156 -4.87 -3.04 -13.65
C VAL A 156 -4.67 -4.55 -13.69
N ALA A 157 -4.21 -5.15 -12.59
CA ALA A 157 -3.98 -6.60 -12.51
C ALA A 157 -5.29 -7.40 -12.72
N GLU A 158 -6.40 -6.93 -12.15
CA GLU A 158 -7.71 -7.57 -12.29
C GLU A 158 -8.31 -7.42 -13.70
N THR A 159 -8.02 -6.34 -14.41
CA THR A 159 -8.51 -6.16 -15.79
C THR A 159 -7.82 -7.05 -16.82
N ILE A 160 -6.59 -7.49 -16.54
CA ILE A 160 -5.78 -8.27 -17.49
C ILE A 160 -5.88 -9.78 -17.21
N SER A 161 -5.92 -10.17 -15.94
CA SER A 161 -5.59 -11.54 -15.52
C SER A 161 -6.45 -11.98 -14.33
N ALA A 162 -7.76 -11.74 -14.39
CA ALA A 162 -8.69 -12.22 -13.37
C ALA A 162 -10.01 -12.73 -13.97
N SER A 163 -10.63 -13.66 -13.24
CA SER A 163 -11.97 -14.18 -13.49
C SER A 163 -13.00 -13.70 -12.44
N SER A 164 -12.57 -12.78 -11.57
CA SER A 164 -13.37 -12.21 -10.48
C SER A 164 -12.70 -10.94 -9.97
N GLY A 165 -13.43 -10.11 -9.24
CA GLY A 165 -12.97 -8.82 -8.71
C GLY A 165 -13.64 -7.63 -9.41
N LEU A 166 -13.51 -6.46 -8.80
CA LEU A 166 -14.07 -5.21 -9.32
C LEU A 166 -13.46 -4.82 -10.67
N GLY A 167 -12.16 -5.04 -10.89
CA GLY A 167 -11.52 -4.77 -12.18
C GLY A 167 -12.03 -5.71 -13.28
N TYR A 168 -12.27 -6.99 -12.95
CA TYR A 168 -12.90 -7.96 -13.85
C TYR A 168 -14.34 -7.57 -14.17
N MET A 169 -15.14 -7.22 -13.15
CA MET A 169 -16.53 -6.77 -13.32
C MET A 169 -16.64 -5.53 -14.23
N ALA A 170 -15.74 -4.56 -14.05
CA ALA A 170 -15.66 -3.38 -14.90
C ALA A 170 -15.29 -3.74 -16.35
N MET A 171 -14.33 -4.65 -16.53
CA MET A 171 -13.90 -5.12 -17.84
C MET A 171 -15.02 -5.87 -18.56
N GLN A 172 -15.72 -6.78 -17.87
CA GLN A 172 -16.84 -7.53 -18.43
C GLN A 172 -18.00 -6.61 -18.83
N ALA A 173 -18.34 -5.64 -17.97
CA ALA A 173 -19.35 -4.63 -18.28
C ALA A 173 -18.98 -3.81 -19.51
N ARG A 174 -17.70 -3.45 -19.66
CA ARG A 174 -17.19 -2.72 -20.82
C ARG A 174 -17.37 -3.52 -22.11
N GLU A 175 -17.12 -4.83 -22.10
CA GLU A 175 -17.32 -5.69 -23.28
C GLU A 175 -18.78 -5.70 -23.76
N PHE A 176 -19.73 -5.63 -22.84
CA PHE A 176 -21.17 -5.54 -23.14
C PHE A 176 -21.69 -4.10 -23.26
N MET A 177 -20.81 -3.09 -23.26
CA MET A 177 -21.16 -1.67 -23.33
C MET A 177 -22.12 -1.21 -22.21
N LEU A 178 -22.07 -1.88 -21.05
CA LEU A 178 -22.83 -1.53 -19.84
C LEU A 178 -22.11 -0.40 -19.07
N VAL A 179 -22.24 0.82 -19.60
CA VAL A 179 -21.56 2.01 -19.06
C VAL A 179 -21.96 2.30 -17.61
N ASP A 180 -23.20 2.00 -17.24
CA ASP A 180 -23.73 2.10 -15.88
C ASP A 180 -22.90 1.29 -14.86
N VAL A 181 -22.55 0.04 -15.21
CA VAL A 181 -21.76 -0.86 -14.36
C VAL A 181 -20.28 -0.46 -14.34
N VAL A 182 -19.73 0.00 -15.47
CA VAL A 182 -18.35 0.52 -15.51
C VAL A 182 -18.21 1.74 -14.58
N VAL A 183 -19.15 2.69 -14.65
CA VAL A 183 -19.17 3.87 -13.77
C VAL A 183 -19.35 3.46 -12.32
N LEU A 184 -20.23 2.48 -12.04
CA LEU A 184 -20.40 1.93 -10.69
C LEU A 184 -19.07 1.41 -10.12
N ALA A 185 -18.32 0.61 -10.89
CA ALA A 185 -17.04 0.07 -10.45
C ALA A 185 -16.01 1.17 -10.13
N ILE A 186 -15.95 2.22 -10.96
CA ILE A 186 -15.09 3.40 -10.71
C ILE A 186 -15.49 4.09 -9.40
N LEU A 187 -16.78 4.30 -9.16
CA LEU A 187 -17.28 4.91 -7.92
C LEU A 187 -16.95 4.07 -6.70
N ILE A 188 -17.03 2.74 -6.81
CA ILE A 188 -16.66 1.82 -5.72
C ILE A 188 -15.16 1.91 -5.43
N TYR A 189 -14.27 1.89 -6.43
CA TYR A 189 -12.84 2.10 -6.20
C TYR A 189 -12.54 3.47 -5.58
N ALA A 190 -13.22 4.53 -6.04
CA ALA A 190 -13.07 5.86 -5.44
C ALA A 190 -13.51 5.88 -3.97
N LEU A 191 -14.61 5.19 -3.64
CA LEU A 191 -15.10 5.05 -2.27
C LEU A 191 -14.12 4.24 -1.40
N LEU A 192 -13.62 3.10 -1.89
CA LEU A 192 -12.64 2.27 -1.21
C LEU A 192 -11.34 3.04 -0.94
N GLY A 193 -10.84 3.78 -1.93
CA GLY A 193 -9.69 4.65 -1.79
C GLY A 193 -9.91 5.75 -0.73
N LYS A 194 -11.09 6.39 -0.75
CA LYS A 194 -11.45 7.41 0.25
C LYS A 194 -11.57 6.84 1.66
N VAL A 195 -12.15 5.64 1.81
CA VAL A 195 -12.24 4.94 3.10
C VAL A 195 -10.85 4.59 3.61
N ALA A 196 -9.98 4.05 2.75
CA ALA A 196 -8.59 3.74 3.11
C ALA A 196 -7.83 4.99 3.55
N ASP A 197 -7.92 6.09 2.79
CA ASP A 197 -7.27 7.36 3.15
C ASP A 197 -7.81 7.93 4.47
N LEU A 198 -9.12 7.87 4.70
CA LEU A 198 -9.73 8.32 5.95
C LEU A 198 -9.25 7.50 7.15
N LEU A 199 -9.17 6.17 7.01
CA LEU A 199 -8.65 5.28 8.04
C LEU A 199 -7.19 5.61 8.35
N THR A 200 -6.36 5.80 7.33
CA THR A 200 -4.96 6.20 7.51
C THR A 200 -4.84 7.56 8.18
N ARG A 201 -5.66 8.57 7.80
CA ARG A 201 -5.68 9.88 8.47
C ARG A 201 -6.07 9.79 9.94
N ARG A 202 -6.99 8.88 10.29
CA ARG A 202 -7.40 8.67 11.69
C ARG A 202 -6.28 8.00 12.49
N LEU A 203 -5.65 6.98 11.93
CA LEU A 203 -4.49 6.32 12.54
C LEU A 203 -3.31 7.28 12.70
N GLU A 204 -3.01 8.06 11.67
CA GLU A 204 -1.97 9.08 11.68
C GLU A 204 -2.18 10.09 12.81
N ARG A 205 -3.40 10.65 12.95
CA ARG A 205 -3.73 11.58 14.03
C ARG A 205 -3.62 10.95 15.41
N ALA A 206 -4.05 9.70 15.59
CA ALA A 206 -3.94 9.00 16.86
C ALA A 206 -2.47 8.72 17.24
N CYS A 207 -1.66 8.24 16.28
CA CYS A 207 -0.26 7.88 16.51
C CYS A 207 0.67 9.10 16.61
N LEU A 208 0.32 10.23 15.98
CA LEU A 208 1.12 11.46 15.96
C LEU A 208 0.56 12.56 16.86
N ALA A 209 -0.40 12.27 17.74
CA ALA A 209 -0.98 13.26 18.66
C ALA A 209 0.06 13.97 19.55
N TRP A 210 1.19 13.31 19.82
CA TRP A 210 2.31 13.88 20.57
C TRP A 210 3.07 14.96 19.77
N ASN A 211 3.08 14.91 18.44
CA ASN A 211 3.83 15.83 17.59
C ASN A 211 3.11 17.19 17.49
N PRO A 212 3.73 18.31 17.92
CA PRO A 212 3.12 19.64 17.86
C PRO A 212 2.60 20.03 16.47
N ALA A 213 3.28 19.59 15.40
CA ALA A 213 2.89 19.87 14.02
C ALA A 213 1.53 19.26 13.62
N TYR A 214 1.09 18.21 14.33
CA TYR A 214 -0.16 17.49 14.06
C TYR A 214 -1.26 17.80 15.09
N ARG A 215 -0.96 18.66 16.07
CA ARG A 215 -1.88 19.04 17.16
C ARG A 215 -2.91 20.10 16.76
N SER A 216 -2.83 20.62 15.53
CA SER A 216 -3.72 21.64 14.97
C SER A 216 -4.23 21.24 13.58
N ALA A 217 -5.18 20.31 13.52
CA ALA A 217 -5.99 20.03 12.34
C ALA A 217 -7.38 19.54 12.72
#